data_AF-A0A1Q7CD39-F1
#
_entry.id   AF-A0A1Q7CD39-F1
#
_cell.length_a   1.000
_cell.length_b   1.000
_cell.length_c   1.000
_cell.angle_alpha   90.00
_cell.angle_beta   90.00
_cell.angle_gamma   90.00
#
_symmetry.space_group_name_H-M   'P 1'
#
loop_
_entity.id
_entity.type
_entity.pdbx_description
1 polymer ?
#
loop_
_entity_poly.entity_id
_entity_poly.type
_entity_poly.pdbx_seq_one_letter_code
_entity_poly.pdbx_strand_id
1 'polypeptide(L)'
;MASMGAELMSDTLQGLRAGTVHSTPQDNSKASLAPILKKEDGEIDFHRSAVEIYDRLRGFQPWPGAYTNFRGKNLQVWDAKPLQRAMKEAELALETHRLIVGCGTGTALELLAVQPEGKKRMAARDFVHGYRPQSGERLGAKDISPQSTRN
;
A
#
# COMPACT_ATOMS: atom_id res chain seq x y z
N MET A 1 -10.79 -17.73 -3.56
CA MET A 1 -11.55 -17.69 -4.83
C MET A 1 -11.28 -18.88 -5.74
N ALA A 2 -10.06 -19.42 -5.82
CA ALA A 2 -9.74 -20.51 -6.75
C ALA A 2 -10.62 -21.77 -6.60
N SER A 3 -10.88 -22.23 -5.38
CA SER A 3 -11.75 -23.41 -5.12
C SER A 3 -13.20 -23.16 -5.51
N MET A 4 -13.82 -22.10 -4.98
CA MET A 4 -15.20 -21.72 -5.30
C MET A 4 -15.41 -21.51 -6.81
N GLY A 5 -14.41 -20.93 -7.50
CA GLY A 5 -14.48 -20.75 -8.95
C GLY A 5 -14.43 -22.06 -9.73
N ALA A 6 -13.65 -23.04 -9.29
CA ALA A 6 -13.56 -24.36 -9.93
C ALA A 6 -14.87 -25.15 -9.77
N GLU A 7 -15.43 -25.16 -8.56
CA GLU A 7 -16.72 -25.78 -8.27
C GLU A 7 -17.83 -25.15 -9.11
N LEU A 8 -17.95 -23.81 -9.06
CA LEU A 8 -18.94 -23.07 -9.85
C LEU A 8 -18.81 -23.32 -11.35
N MET A 9 -17.58 -23.41 -11.88
CA MET A 9 -17.35 -23.69 -13.30
C MET A 9 -17.86 -25.08 -13.68
N SER A 10 -17.58 -26.09 -12.85
CA SER A 10 -18.05 -27.47 -13.09
C SER A 10 -19.57 -27.53 -13.13
N ASP A 11 -20.23 -26.93 -12.15
CA ASP A 11 -21.69 -26.87 -12.05
C ASP A 11 -22.30 -26.11 -13.23
N THR A 12 -21.70 -24.98 -13.60
CA THR A 12 -22.16 -24.16 -14.74
C THR A 12 -22.08 -24.93 -16.06
N LEU A 13 -21.00 -25.68 -16.30
CA LEU A 13 -20.85 -26.49 -17.51
C LEU A 13 -21.87 -27.63 -17.59
N GLN A 14 -22.17 -28.27 -16.45
CA GLN A 14 -23.23 -29.28 -16.36
C GLN A 14 -24.60 -28.66 -16.63
N GLY A 15 -24.89 -27.50 -16.04
CA GLY A 15 -26.14 -26.79 -16.27
C GLY A 15 -26.30 -26.30 -17.72
N LEU A 16 -25.23 -25.85 -18.36
CA LEU A 16 -25.22 -25.51 -19.79
C LEU A 16 -25.57 -26.73 -20.65
N ARG A 17 -25.00 -27.90 -20.32
CA ARG A 17 -25.31 -29.16 -21.02
C ARG A 17 -26.76 -29.60 -20.82
N ALA A 18 -27.31 -29.37 -19.63
CA ALA A 18 -28.69 -29.70 -19.28
C ALA A 18 -29.71 -28.64 -19.74
N GLY A 19 -29.27 -27.49 -20.25
CA GLY A 19 -30.14 -26.38 -20.65
C GLY A 19 -30.80 -25.62 -19.49
N THR A 20 -30.25 -25.71 -18.27
CA THR A 20 -30.82 -25.12 -17.06
C THR A 20 -30.22 -23.76 -16.67
N VAL A 21 -29.18 -23.32 -17.37
CA VAL A 21 -28.53 -22.03 -17.12
C VAL A 21 -29.30 -20.89 -17.80
N HIS A 22 -29.65 -19.87 -17.03
CA HIS A 22 -30.30 -18.65 -17.52
C HIS A 22 -29.34 -17.46 -17.45
N SER A 23 -29.04 -16.85 -18.61
CA SER A 23 -28.20 -15.65 -18.68
C SER A 23 -28.98 -14.39 -18.29
N THR A 24 -28.37 -13.53 -17.50
CA THR A 24 -28.91 -12.20 -17.18
C THR A 24 -28.11 -11.11 -17.89
N PRO A 25 -28.73 -10.20 -18.67
CA PRO A 25 -28.05 -9.05 -19.26
C PRO A 25 -27.39 -8.16 -18.19
N GLN A 26 -26.18 -7.67 -18.47
CA GLN A 26 -25.49 -6.74 -17.57
C GLN A 26 -26.10 -5.33 -17.65
N ASP A 27 -26.17 -4.65 -16.52
CA ASP A 27 -26.57 -3.24 -16.43
C ASP A 27 -25.34 -2.35 -16.61
N ASN A 28 -25.19 -1.77 -17.80
CA ASN A 28 -24.03 -0.93 -18.15
C ASN A 28 -23.87 0.29 -17.24
N SER A 29 -24.93 0.76 -16.57
CA SER A 29 -24.83 1.90 -15.63
C SER A 29 -24.10 1.55 -14.33
N LYS A 30 -23.94 0.26 -14.03
CA LYS A 30 -23.24 -0.26 -12.84
C LYS A 30 -21.83 -0.75 -13.15
N ALA A 31 -21.42 -0.74 -14.42
CA ALA A 31 -20.10 -1.21 -14.83
C ALA A 31 -19.01 -0.23 -14.34
N SER A 32 -17.93 -0.79 -13.78
CA SER A 32 -16.72 -0.05 -13.42
C SER A 32 -15.49 -0.72 -14.01
N LEU A 33 -14.43 0.05 -14.24
CA LEU A 33 -13.17 -0.47 -14.78
C LEU A 33 -12.22 -0.83 -13.64
N ALA A 34 -11.63 -2.03 -13.76
CA ALA A 34 -10.48 -2.45 -12.95
C ALA A 34 -9.24 -2.50 -13.87
N PRO A 35 -8.53 -1.37 -14.06
CA PRO A 35 -7.38 -1.33 -14.94
C PRO A 35 -6.24 -2.21 -14.42
N ILE A 36 -5.37 -2.62 -15.33
CA ILE A 36 -4.12 -3.32 -14.98
C ILE A 36 -3.30 -2.39 -14.08
N LEU A 37 -2.93 -2.89 -12.90
CA LEU A 37 -2.04 -2.17 -11.98
C LEU A 37 -0.71 -1.88 -12.67
N LYS A 38 -0.04 -0.82 -12.24
CA LYS A 38 1.32 -0.49 -12.65
C LYS A 38 2.22 -0.49 -11.43
N LYS A 39 3.53 -0.41 -11.66
CA LYS A 39 4.50 -0.34 -10.55
C LYS A 39 4.24 0.90 -9.70
N GLU A 40 3.90 2.02 -10.32
CA GLU A 40 3.68 3.32 -9.69
C GLU A 40 2.45 3.30 -8.77
N ASP A 41 1.49 2.41 -8.98
CA ASP A 41 0.34 2.27 -8.09
C ASP A 41 0.73 1.84 -6.68
N GLY A 42 1.89 1.18 -6.54
CA GLY A 42 2.46 0.77 -5.27
C GLY A 42 3.15 1.89 -4.49
N GLU A 43 3.38 3.06 -5.09
CA GLU A 43 3.91 4.21 -4.36
C GLU A 43 2.85 4.73 -3.38
N ILE A 44 3.21 4.82 -2.10
CA ILE A 44 2.29 5.26 -1.06
C ILE A 44 2.07 6.76 -1.18
N ASP A 45 0.83 7.12 -1.52
CA ASP A 45 0.32 8.48 -1.47
C ASP A 45 -0.21 8.81 -0.07
N PHE A 46 0.56 9.59 0.69
CA PHE A 46 0.23 10.00 2.06
C PHE A 46 -0.87 11.07 2.14
N HIS A 47 -1.37 11.61 1.01
CA HIS A 47 -2.58 12.45 0.99
C HIS A 47 -3.86 11.65 1.18
N ARG A 48 -3.80 10.32 1.07
CA ARG A 48 -4.92 9.41 1.34
C ARG A 48 -5.09 9.15 2.83
N SER A 49 -6.28 8.72 3.23
CA SER A 49 -6.51 8.27 4.60
C SER A 49 -5.69 7.01 4.93
N ALA A 50 -5.38 6.79 6.20
CA ALA A 50 -4.64 5.62 6.66
C ALA A 50 -5.34 4.29 6.30
N VAL A 51 -6.68 4.29 6.27
CA VAL A 51 -7.46 3.12 5.87
C VAL A 51 -7.29 2.83 4.38
N GLU A 52 -7.38 3.84 3.52
CA GLU A 52 -7.14 3.65 2.07
C GLU A 52 -5.72 3.17 1.77
N ILE A 53 -4.72 3.74 2.46
CA ILE A 53 -3.33 3.30 2.29
C ILE A 53 -3.17 1.85 2.74
N TYR A 54 -3.78 1.47 3.86
CA TYR A 54 -3.75 0.09 4.36
C TYR A 54 -4.46 -0.89 3.42
N ASP A 55 -5.60 -0.50 2.85
CA ASP A 55 -6.35 -1.31 1.88
C ASP A 55 -5.55 -1.52 0.59
N ARG A 56 -4.87 -0.47 0.10
CA ARG A 56 -3.93 -0.61 -1.02
C ARG A 56 -2.74 -1.51 -0.64
N LEU A 57 -2.16 -1.32 0.54
CA LEU A 57 -1.03 -2.13 1.00
C LEU A 57 -1.35 -3.63 0.98
N ARG A 58 -2.50 -4.04 1.53
CA ARG A 58 -2.91 -5.45 1.55
C ARG A 58 -3.44 -5.94 0.19
N GLY A 59 -4.03 -5.06 -0.62
CA GLY A 59 -4.56 -5.38 -1.94
C GLY A 59 -3.47 -5.52 -3.01
N PHE A 60 -2.32 -4.87 -2.83
CA PHE A 60 -1.20 -4.89 -3.76
C PHE A 60 -0.12 -5.92 -3.42
N GLN A 61 -0.41 -6.88 -2.54
CA GLN A 61 0.49 -8.00 -2.31
C GLN A 61 0.19 -9.16 -3.28
N PRO A 62 1.22 -9.80 -3.87
CA PRO A 62 2.65 -9.50 -3.77
C PRO A 62 3.13 -8.40 -4.73
N TRP A 63 2.27 -7.96 -5.67
CA TRP A 63 2.60 -6.96 -6.68
C TRP A 63 1.45 -5.96 -6.86
N PRO A 64 1.74 -4.65 -7.04
CA PRO A 64 3.06 -3.99 -7.09
C PRO A 64 3.79 -3.85 -5.74
N GLY A 65 3.15 -4.30 -4.65
CA GLY A 65 3.56 -4.01 -3.28
C GLY A 65 3.18 -2.59 -2.86
N ALA A 66 3.60 -2.19 -1.66
CA ALA A 66 3.50 -0.82 -1.19
C ALA A 66 4.90 -0.32 -0.82
N TYR A 67 5.31 0.82 -1.35
CA TYR A 67 6.62 1.38 -1.10
C TYR A 67 6.58 2.90 -1.00
N THR A 68 7.60 3.46 -0.37
CA THR A 68 7.82 4.90 -0.26
C THR A 68 9.31 5.19 -0.29
N ASN A 69 9.68 6.46 -0.13
CA ASN A 69 11.06 6.89 -0.06
C ASN A 69 11.45 7.28 1.36
N PHE A 70 12.63 6.85 1.81
CA PHE A 70 13.27 7.32 3.02
C PHE A 70 14.72 7.72 2.71
N ARG A 71 15.04 9.01 2.86
CA ARG A 71 16.38 9.58 2.60
C ARG A 71 16.94 9.22 1.23
N GLY A 72 16.12 9.42 0.20
CA GLY A 72 16.47 9.13 -1.20
C GLY A 72 16.38 7.64 -1.58
N LYS A 73 16.21 6.71 -0.64
CA LYS A 73 16.21 5.26 -0.90
C LYS A 73 14.81 4.66 -0.82
N ASN A 74 14.59 3.58 -1.57
CA ASN A 74 13.33 2.86 -1.53
C ASN A 74 13.13 2.18 -0.17
N LEU A 75 11.93 2.32 0.38
CA LEU A 75 11.48 1.67 1.60
C LEU A 75 10.16 0.95 1.31
N GLN A 76 10.21 -0.36 1.20
CA GLN A 76 9.00 -1.16 1.00
C GLN A 76 8.30 -1.38 2.34
N VAL A 77 6.98 -1.23 2.36
CA VAL A 77 6.13 -1.46 3.53
C VAL A 77 5.40 -2.77 3.36
N TRP A 78 5.60 -3.68 4.31
CA TRP A 78 5.06 -5.04 4.28
C TRP A 78 3.87 -5.22 5.20
N ASP A 79 3.84 -4.46 6.29
CA ASP A 79 2.78 -4.55 7.29
C ASP A 79 2.63 -3.21 8.01
N ALA A 80 1.38 -2.85 8.28
CA ALA A 80 1.02 -1.57 8.86
C ALA A 80 -0.35 -1.63 9.55
N LYS A 81 -0.63 -0.65 10.40
CA LYS A 81 -1.90 -0.53 11.11
C LYS A 81 -2.44 0.90 11.04
N PRO A 82 -3.68 1.12 10.55
CA PRO A 82 -4.33 2.42 10.60
C PRO A 82 -4.56 2.89 12.03
N LEU A 83 -4.38 4.18 12.26
CA LEU A 83 -4.61 4.87 13.53
C LEU A 83 -5.46 6.12 13.31
N GLN A 84 -6.44 6.32 14.20
CA GLN A 84 -7.19 7.57 14.26
C GLN A 84 -6.40 8.60 15.05
N ARG A 85 -5.45 9.26 14.38
CA ARG A 85 -4.58 10.27 14.98
C ARG A 85 -4.25 11.34 13.96
N ALA A 86 -4.49 12.60 14.33
CA ALA A 86 -4.10 13.73 13.51
C ALA A 86 -2.58 13.90 13.51
N MET A 87 -1.99 13.86 12.33
CA MET A 87 -0.58 14.13 12.06
C MET A 87 -0.45 14.79 10.69
N LYS A 88 0.68 15.48 10.46
CA LYS A 88 0.98 16.05 9.15
C LYS A 88 1.34 14.94 8.17
N GLU A 89 0.84 15.06 6.94
CA GLU A 89 1.01 14.07 5.89
C GLU A 89 2.49 13.79 5.60
N ALA A 90 2.81 12.50 5.53
CA ALA A 90 4.15 11.95 5.34
C ALA A 90 5.16 12.25 6.46
N GLU A 91 4.78 12.96 7.53
CA GLU A 91 5.66 13.26 8.67
C GLU A 91 5.75 12.06 9.62
N LEU A 92 6.97 11.74 10.05
CA LEU A 92 7.25 10.67 10.99
C LEU A 92 7.06 11.13 12.43
N ALA A 93 6.47 10.26 13.24
CA ALA A 93 6.53 10.31 14.70
C ALA A 93 7.10 9.01 15.24
N LEU A 94 8.09 9.13 16.11
CA LEU A 94 8.65 8.00 16.85
C LEU A 94 8.12 8.00 18.28
N GLU A 95 7.57 6.86 18.68
CA GLU A 95 7.04 6.64 20.02
C GLU A 95 7.48 5.26 20.49
N THR A 96 8.35 5.18 21.50
CA THR A 96 8.74 3.94 22.19
C THR A 96 8.69 2.69 21.28
N HIS A 97 9.61 2.61 20.32
CA HIS A 97 9.77 1.54 19.31
C HIS A 97 8.73 1.47 18.17
N ARG A 98 7.80 2.41 18.09
CA ARG A 98 6.81 2.54 17.02
C ARG A 98 7.27 3.57 15.99
N LEU A 99 7.01 3.25 14.73
CA LEU A 99 7.25 4.13 13.60
C LEU A 99 5.89 4.51 13.01
N ILE A 100 5.47 5.75 13.22
CA ILE A 100 4.17 6.24 12.77
C ILE A 100 4.40 7.30 11.71
N VAL A 101 3.60 7.28 10.65
CA VAL A 101 3.60 8.31 9.61
C VAL A 101 2.22 8.94 9.50
N GLY A 102 2.16 10.27 9.37
CA GLY A 102 0.90 10.97 9.15
C GLY A 102 0.35 10.74 7.75
N CYS A 103 -0.97 10.69 7.66
CA CYS A 103 -1.72 10.46 6.42
C CYS A 103 -2.79 11.54 6.27
N GLY A 104 -3.41 11.60 5.09
CA GLY A 104 -4.48 12.55 4.80
C GLY A 104 -5.68 12.37 5.72
N THR A 105 -6.59 13.33 5.67
CA THR A 105 -7.83 13.36 6.48
C THR A 105 -7.58 13.32 8.00
N GLY A 106 -6.39 13.74 8.46
CA GLY A 106 -6.05 13.75 9.89
C GLY A 106 -5.96 12.34 10.51
N THR A 107 -5.46 11.38 9.74
CA THR A 107 -5.22 10.00 10.17
C THR A 107 -3.71 9.69 10.19
N ALA A 108 -3.32 8.56 10.75
CA ALA A 108 -1.92 8.12 10.75
C ALA A 108 -1.82 6.62 10.53
N LEU A 109 -0.65 6.17 10.06
CA LEU A 109 -0.35 4.78 9.81
C LEU A 109 0.86 4.36 10.64
N GLU A 110 0.71 3.34 11.48
CA GLU A 110 1.83 2.69 12.15
C GLU A 110 2.45 1.66 11.22
N LEU A 111 3.74 1.80 10.92
CA LEU A 111 4.49 0.82 10.17
C LEU A 111 4.95 -0.29 11.11
N LEU A 112 4.65 -1.55 10.78
CA LEU A 112 4.99 -2.71 11.60
C LEU A 112 6.16 -3.50 11.02
N ALA A 113 6.19 -3.65 9.69
CA ALA A 113 7.29 -4.31 8.98
C ALA A 113 7.65 -3.55 7.70
N VAL A 114 8.95 -3.34 7.53
CA VAL A 114 9.52 -2.59 6.40
C VAL A 114 10.71 -3.33 5.81
N GLN A 115 11.10 -2.96 4.59
CA GLN A 115 12.28 -3.47 3.92
C GLN A 115 13.01 -2.31 3.23
N PRO A 116 14.13 -1.86 3.80
CA PRO A 116 15.03 -0.93 3.13
C PRO A 116 15.61 -1.54 1.85
N GLU A 117 15.94 -0.68 0.89
CA GLU A 117 16.57 -1.08 -0.37
C GLU A 117 17.78 -2.00 -0.17
N GLY A 118 17.77 -3.14 -0.88
CA GLY A 118 18.84 -4.14 -0.83
C GLY A 118 18.96 -4.89 0.50
N LYS A 119 17.99 -4.76 1.42
CA LYS A 119 17.97 -5.47 2.71
C LYS A 119 16.84 -6.50 2.78
N LYS A 120 16.89 -7.33 3.82
CA LYS A 120 15.79 -8.22 4.20
C LYS A 120 14.67 -7.43 4.86
N ARG A 121 13.44 -7.96 4.77
CA ARG A 121 12.30 -7.49 5.59
C ARG A 121 12.68 -7.54 7.07
N MET A 122 12.30 -6.51 7.81
CA MET A 122 12.56 -6.35 9.25
C MET A 122 11.38 -5.70 9.96
N ALA A 123 11.33 -5.83 11.28
CA ALA A 123 10.34 -5.10 12.08
C ALA A 123 10.66 -3.61 12.08
N ALA A 124 9.64 -2.76 12.19
CA ALA A 124 9.82 -1.31 12.22
C ALA A 124 10.70 -0.87 13.40
N ARG A 125 10.64 -1.55 14.54
CA ARG A 125 11.55 -1.30 15.67
C ARG A 125 13.03 -1.48 15.30
N ASP A 126 13.36 -2.51 14.52
CA ASP A 126 14.73 -2.82 14.12
C ASP A 126 15.22 -1.77 13.12
N PHE A 127 14.31 -1.34 12.23
CA PHE A 127 14.54 -0.20 11.34
C PHE A 127 14.83 1.09 12.13
N VAL A 128 14.03 1.39 13.17
CA VAL A 128 14.24 2.57 14.03
C VAL A 128 15.62 2.51 14.71
N HIS A 129 16.02 1.37 15.25
CA HIS A 129 17.32 1.22 15.92
C HIS A 129 18.51 1.29 14.94
N GLY A 130 18.39 0.69 13.76
CA GLY A 130 19.47 0.63 12.77
C GLY A 130 19.62 1.89 11.92
N TYR A 131 18.52 2.50 11.51
CA TYR A 131 18.52 3.66 10.58
C TYR A 131 18.32 5.00 11.29
N ARG A 132 17.87 4.97 12.56
CA ARG A 132 17.68 6.15 13.42
C ARG A 132 16.93 7.29 12.72
N PRO A 133 15.73 7.04 12.17
CA PRO A 133 14.85 8.13 11.74
C PRO A 133 14.59 9.06 12.93
N GLN A 134 14.19 10.30 12.65
CA GLN A 134 13.83 11.30 13.65
C GLN A 134 12.35 11.69 13.46
N SER A 135 11.67 12.02 14.56
CA SER A 135 10.35 12.65 14.47
C SER A 135 10.46 13.97 13.69
N GLY A 136 9.51 14.24 12.81
CA GLY A 136 9.54 15.38 11.89
C GLY A 136 10.21 15.10 10.54
N GLU A 137 10.97 14.00 10.39
CA GLU A 137 11.42 13.55 9.06
C GLU A 137 10.22 13.18 8.19
N ARG A 138 10.37 13.31 6.86
CA ARG A 138 9.29 13.02 5.91
C ARG A 138 9.61 11.80 5.04
N LEU A 139 8.59 10.99 4.81
CA LEU A 139 8.61 9.95 3.78
C LEU A 139 8.16 10.52 2.42
N GLY A 140 8.54 9.86 1.33
CA GLY A 140 8.09 10.22 -0.03
C GLY A 140 8.81 11.42 -0.68
N ALA A 141 9.60 12.19 0.07
CA ALA A 141 10.46 13.21 -0.51
C ALA A 141 11.64 12.54 -1.24
N LYS A 142 11.61 12.50 -2.58
CA LYS A 142 12.85 12.36 -3.35
C LYS A 142 13.64 13.63 -3.08
N ASP A 143 14.84 13.52 -2.49
CA ASP A 143 15.73 14.67 -2.29
C ASP A 143 15.88 15.43 -3.61
N ILE A 144 15.19 16.57 -3.73
CA ILE A 144 15.52 17.58 -4.72
C ILE A 144 16.72 18.30 -4.13
N SER A 145 17.91 17.70 -4.25
CA SER A 145 19.14 18.47 -4.08
C SER A 145 19.08 19.62 -5.09
N PRO A 146 19.18 20.89 -4.68
CA PRO A 146 19.30 21.98 -5.64
C PRO A 146 20.59 21.73 -6.44
N GLN A 147 20.46 21.55 -7.75
CA GLN A 147 21.61 21.56 -8.63
C GLN A 147 22.32 22.89 -8.42
N SER A 148 23.50 22.82 -7.81
CA SER A 148 24.46 23.90 -7.73
C SER A 148 24.71 24.42 -9.15
N THR A 149 24.11 25.56 -9.49
CA THR A 149 24.53 26.35 -10.65
C THR A 149 25.97 26.79 -10.39
N ARG A 150 26.92 26.04 -10.93
CA ARG A 150 28.30 26.47 -11.10
C ARG A 150 28.45 26.99 -12.53
N ASN A 151 28.95 28.23 -12.59
CA ASN A 151 29.34 29.07 -13.72
C ASN A 151 28.22 29.72 -14.52
#